data_AF-A0A183HQL5-F1
#
_entry.id   AF-A0A183HQL5-F1
#
_cell.length_a   1.000
_cell.length_b   1.000
_cell.length_c   1.000
_cell.angle_alpha   90.00
_cell.angle_beta   90.00
_cell.angle_gamma   90.00
#
_symmetry.space_group_name_H-M   'P 1'
#
loop_
_entity.id
_entity.type
_entity.pdbx_description
1 polymer ?
#
loop_
_entity_poly.entity_id
_entity_poly.type
_entity_poly.pdbx_seq_one_letter_code
_entity_poly.pdbx_strand_id
1 'polypeptide(L)'
;MQLTRTSLRGMDVGNEWSHILERSSLRFAFDDGEVKAVCPHDGDPTWAVNIKRAILSAFQTKLEGARETDIYGDCPVTIEKRKSNEMLNLKTTKQLNACYREHDIAGIRAVPYRLESKIQVAPVMETKQTCERQIINYNLQQVNCTIAINEKLMT
;
A
#
# COMPACT_ATOMS: atom_id res chain seq x y z
N MET A 1 11.17 8.77 8.94
CA MET A 1 10.17 9.66 8.30
C MET A 1 9.56 10.53 9.37
N GLN A 2 9.67 11.85 9.22
CA GLN A 2 9.05 12.83 10.11
C GLN A 2 7.99 13.59 9.31
N LEU A 3 6.75 13.60 9.80
CA LEU A 3 5.68 14.37 9.18
C LEU A 3 5.69 15.79 9.78
N THR A 4 5.36 16.78 8.95
CA THR A 4 5.25 18.19 9.34
C THR A 4 4.18 18.86 8.51
N ARG A 5 3.43 19.81 9.09
CA ARG A 5 2.40 20.60 8.37
C ARG A 5 1.33 19.72 7.70
N THR A 6 0.89 18.70 8.42
CA THR A 6 -0.11 17.74 7.96
C THR A 6 -1.48 18.41 7.83
N SER A 7 -2.22 18.04 6.77
CA SER A 7 -3.60 18.46 6.52
C SER A 7 -4.41 17.24 6.12
N LEU A 8 -5.38 16.85 6.93
CA LEU A 8 -6.34 15.80 6.61
C LEU A 8 -7.69 16.44 6.23
N ARG A 9 -8.28 15.95 5.13
CA ARG A 9 -9.62 16.33 4.68
C ARG A 9 -10.47 15.08 4.54
N GLY A 10 -11.75 15.16 4.90
CA GLY A 10 -12.70 14.06 4.71
C GLY A 10 -12.56 12.88 5.68
N MET A 11 -11.77 13.01 6.76
CA MET A 11 -11.77 12.08 7.89
C MET A 11 -12.35 12.78 9.12
N ASP A 12 -13.28 12.11 9.81
CA ASP A 12 -13.80 12.54 11.10
C ASP A 12 -12.83 12.11 12.20
N VAL A 13 -11.82 12.95 12.43
CA VAL A 13 -10.78 12.75 13.45
C VAL A 13 -10.78 13.94 14.40
N GLY A 14 -10.66 13.67 15.71
CA GLY A 14 -10.65 14.72 16.73
C GLY A 14 -9.53 15.73 16.52
N ASN A 15 -9.73 16.97 16.97
CA ASN A 15 -8.93 18.17 16.63
C ASN A 15 -7.39 18.06 16.84
N GLU A 16 -6.90 17.07 17.58
CA GLU A 16 -5.48 16.88 17.88
C GLU A 16 -4.74 15.93 16.93
N TRP A 17 -5.40 15.45 15.87
CA TRP A 17 -4.86 14.43 14.96
C TRP A 17 -3.51 14.84 14.32
N SER A 18 -3.33 16.13 14.01
CA SER A 18 -2.11 16.63 13.35
C SER A 18 -0.91 16.52 14.29
N HIS A 19 -1.08 16.95 15.55
CA HIS A 19 -0.08 16.81 16.58
C HIS A 19 0.29 15.34 16.81
N ILE A 20 -0.68 14.42 16.80
CA ILE A 20 -0.42 12.98 16.94
C ILE A 20 0.41 12.44 15.76
N LEU A 21 0.13 12.86 14.53
CA LEU A 21 0.91 12.43 13.36
C LEU A 21 2.32 13.03 13.33
N GLU A 22 2.49 14.25 13.83
CA GLU A 22 3.73 15.02 13.74
C GLU A 22 4.64 14.88 14.96
N ARG A 23 4.15 14.55 16.16
CA ARG A 23 5.00 14.55 17.37
C ARG A 23 6.14 13.52 17.36
N SER A 24 6.04 12.46 16.56
CA SER A 24 6.98 11.35 16.59
C SER A 24 7.37 10.86 15.20
N SER A 25 8.67 10.68 14.99
CA SER A 25 9.22 10.13 13.74
C SER A 25 8.97 8.62 13.65
N LEU A 26 8.62 8.13 12.46
CA LEU A 26 8.59 6.70 12.16
C LEU A 26 9.95 6.23 11.63
N ARG A 27 10.57 5.25 12.29
CA ARG A 27 11.80 4.61 11.79
C ARG A 27 11.43 3.46 10.87
N PHE A 28 12.15 3.30 9.77
CA PHE A 28 11.92 2.23 8.81
C PHE A 28 13.22 1.86 8.10
N ALA A 29 13.33 0.60 7.69
CA ALA A 29 14.40 0.13 6.82
C ALA A 29 13.91 0.21 5.36
N PHE A 30 14.70 0.84 4.51
CA PHE A 30 14.42 0.96 3.09
C PHE A 30 15.64 0.50 2.31
N ASP A 31 15.45 -0.53 1.51
CA ASP A 31 16.52 -1.19 0.78
C ASP A 31 16.02 -1.65 -0.59
N ASP A 32 16.80 -1.36 -1.63
CA ASP A 32 16.48 -1.64 -3.04
C ASP A 32 15.04 -1.29 -3.46
N GLY A 33 14.58 -0.10 -3.04
CA GLY A 33 13.24 0.38 -3.36
C GLY A 33 12.12 -0.28 -2.54
N GLU A 34 12.45 -1.06 -1.52
CA GLU A 34 11.49 -1.80 -0.71
C GLU A 34 11.54 -1.39 0.77
N VAL A 35 10.38 -1.17 1.38
CA VAL A 35 10.27 -1.00 2.84
C VAL A 35 10.36 -2.37 3.51
N LYS A 36 11.50 -2.68 4.14
CA LYS A 36 11.77 -3.98 4.75
C LYS A 36 11.25 -4.14 6.18
N ALA A 37 11.25 -3.05 6.95
CA ALA A 37 10.83 -3.06 8.34
C ALA A 37 10.33 -1.68 8.77
N VAL A 38 9.42 -1.64 9.73
CA VAL A 38 8.84 -0.41 10.27
C VAL A 38 8.83 -0.50 11.80
N CYS A 39 9.43 0.48 12.47
CA CYS A 39 9.50 0.59 13.92
C CYS A 39 8.76 1.86 14.37
N PRO A 40 7.48 1.75 14.78
CA PRO A 40 6.71 2.87 15.31
C PRO A 40 7.20 3.29 16.69
N HIS A 41 6.82 4.49 17.11
CA HIS A 41 7.01 4.95 18.48
C HIS A 41 5.89 4.38 19.36
N ASP A 42 6.21 3.90 20.57
CA ASP A 42 5.24 3.23 21.46
C ASP A 42 4.03 4.11 21.82
N GLY A 43 4.23 5.43 21.84
CA GLY A 43 3.16 6.40 22.09
C GLY A 43 2.26 6.70 20.88
N ASP A 44 2.54 6.19 19.68
CA ASP A 44 1.69 6.43 18.52
C ASP A 44 0.50 5.44 18.49
N PRO A 45 -0.75 5.93 18.41
CA PRO A 45 -1.90 5.03 18.28
C PRO A 45 -1.89 4.31 16.92
N THR A 46 -2.50 3.14 16.86
CA THR A 46 -2.50 2.27 15.67
C THR A 46 -2.95 2.98 14.39
N TRP A 47 -3.96 3.86 14.46
CA TRP A 47 -4.43 4.62 13.30
C TRP A 47 -3.34 5.55 12.74
N ALA A 48 -2.56 6.20 13.61
CA ALA A 48 -1.49 7.11 13.21
C ALA A 48 -0.34 6.32 12.56
N VAL A 49 0.00 5.16 13.15
CA VAL A 49 0.97 4.23 12.56
C VAL A 49 0.51 3.75 11.18
N ASN A 50 -0.78 3.43 11.01
CA ASN A 50 -1.31 2.98 9.72
C ASN A 50 -1.30 4.09 8.66
N ILE A 51 -1.57 5.35 9.01
CA ILE A 51 -1.39 6.48 8.08
C ILE A 51 0.07 6.60 7.66
N LYS A 52 1.01 6.55 8.62
CA LYS A 52 2.45 6.62 8.31
C LYS A 52 2.90 5.44 7.44
N ARG A 53 2.37 4.23 7.69
CA ARG A 53 2.60 3.04 6.85
C ARG A 53 2.01 3.19 5.45
N ALA A 54 0.83 3.79 5.30
CA ALA A 54 0.22 4.05 4.00
C ALA A 54 1.09 5.02 3.17
N ILE A 55 1.66 6.05 3.80
CA ILE A 55 2.63 6.94 3.16
C ILE A 55 3.89 6.16 2.73
N LEU A 56 4.43 5.31 3.59
CA LEU A 56 5.58 4.45 3.24
C LEU A 56 5.24 3.44 2.12
N SER A 57 3.99 2.98 2.03
CA SER A 57 3.53 2.10 0.94
C SER A 57 3.60 2.81 -0.42
N ALA A 58 3.35 4.12 -0.44
CA ALA A 58 3.54 4.93 -1.64
C ALA A 58 5.04 5.08 -2.02
N PHE A 59 5.98 4.85 -1.10
CA PHE A 59 7.43 4.97 -1.35
C PHE A 59 8.04 3.70 -1.92
N GLN A 60 7.29 2.60 -2.02
CA GLN A 60 7.74 1.36 -2.66
C GLN A 60 8.11 1.64 -4.13
N THR A 61 9.38 1.51 -4.49
CA THR A 61 9.93 1.77 -5.84
C THR A 61 10.63 0.55 -6.44
N LYS A 62 10.39 -0.64 -5.86
CA LYS A 62 10.92 -1.90 -6.35
C LYS A 62 10.63 -2.07 -7.85
N LEU A 63 11.66 -2.39 -8.62
CA LEU A 63 11.57 -2.43 -10.09
C LEU A 63 11.10 -3.79 -10.62
N GLU A 64 11.16 -4.83 -9.80
CA GLU A 64 10.88 -6.21 -10.17
C GLU A 64 10.24 -6.99 -9.02
N GLY A 65 9.52 -8.05 -9.36
CA GLY A 65 8.81 -8.89 -8.41
C GLY A 65 7.35 -9.09 -8.80
N ALA A 66 6.78 -10.18 -8.31
CA ALA A 66 5.37 -10.51 -8.53
C ALA A 66 4.47 -10.11 -7.35
N ARG A 67 5.09 -9.77 -6.21
CA ARG A 67 4.39 -9.46 -4.96
C ARG A 67 5.04 -8.27 -4.25
N GLU A 68 4.20 -7.47 -3.60
CA GLU A 68 4.60 -6.31 -2.80
C GLU A 68 3.88 -6.38 -1.45
N THR A 69 4.64 -6.25 -0.36
CA THR A 69 4.08 -6.22 1.00
C THR A 69 4.00 -4.78 1.51
N ASP A 70 2.80 -4.34 1.88
CA ASP A 70 2.54 -2.98 2.33
C ASP A 70 1.37 -2.90 3.35
N ILE A 71 0.74 -1.73 3.53
CA ILE A 71 -0.41 -1.57 4.43
C ILE A 71 -1.61 -2.47 4.11
N TYR A 72 -1.74 -2.93 2.86
CA TYR A 72 -2.78 -3.86 2.44
C TYR A 72 -2.41 -5.33 2.69
N GLY A 73 -1.17 -5.62 3.09
CA GLY A 73 -0.64 -6.97 3.24
C GLY A 73 0.27 -7.35 2.08
N ASP A 74 0.43 -8.65 1.86
CA ASP A 74 1.21 -9.19 0.74
C ASP A 74 0.33 -9.37 -0.50
N CYS A 75 0.52 -8.50 -1.49
CA CYS A 75 -0.37 -8.36 -2.64
C CYS A 75 0.32 -8.75 -3.95
N PRO A 76 -0.37 -9.43 -4.87
CA PRO A 76 0.15 -9.56 -6.24
C PRO A 76 0.20 -8.18 -6.89
N VAL A 77 1.31 -7.88 -7.56
CA VAL A 77 1.57 -6.60 -8.20
C VAL A 77 2.05 -6.79 -9.63
N THR A 78 1.52 -5.98 -10.53
CA THR A 78 2.03 -5.82 -11.90
C THR A 78 2.83 -4.53 -11.96
N ILE A 79 4.03 -4.59 -12.54
CA ILE A 79 4.96 -3.46 -12.62
C ILE A 79 5.17 -3.08 -14.08
N GLU A 80 4.86 -1.82 -14.40
CA GLU A 80 5.13 -1.19 -15.70
C GLU A 80 6.22 -0.12 -15.52
N LYS A 81 7.28 -0.19 -16.33
CA LYS A 81 8.43 0.72 -16.26
C LYS A 81 8.55 1.50 -17.57
N ARG A 82 8.59 2.84 -17.50
CA ARG A 82 8.85 3.71 -18.65
C ARG A 82 10.00 4.67 -18.32
N LYS A 83 11.16 4.43 -18.93
CA LYS A 83 12.34 5.28 -18.76
C LYS A 83 12.45 6.28 -19.91
N SER A 84 12.65 7.55 -19.58
CA SER A 84 12.94 8.64 -20.53
C SER A 84 14.06 9.49 -19.95
N ASN A 85 15.25 9.44 -20.57
CA ASN A 85 16.46 10.07 -20.03
C ASN A 85 16.74 9.66 -18.57
N GLU A 86 16.87 10.65 -17.68
CA GLU A 86 17.09 10.48 -16.23
C GLU A 86 15.79 10.22 -15.44
N MET A 87 14.63 10.28 -16.10
CA MET A 87 13.32 10.08 -15.48
C MET A 87 12.82 8.64 -15.70
N LEU A 88 12.46 7.97 -14.60
CA LEU A 88 11.75 6.70 -14.60
C LEU A 88 10.32 6.92 -14.10
N ASN A 89 9.35 6.62 -14.95
CA ASN A 89 7.95 6.50 -14.56
C ASN A 89 7.68 5.04 -14.23
N LEU A 90 7.40 4.77 -12.95
CA LEU A 90 7.10 3.45 -12.43
C LEU A 90 5.61 3.40 -12.08
N LYS A 91 4.88 2.54 -12.77
CA LYS A 91 3.47 2.28 -12.48
C LYS A 91 3.31 0.89 -11.91
N THR A 92 2.65 0.79 -10.77
CA THR A 92 2.34 -0.48 -10.11
C THR A 92 0.83 -0.63 -10.00
N THR A 93 0.31 -1.80 -10.37
CA THR A 93 -1.10 -2.14 -10.19
C THR A 93 -1.23 -3.35 -9.28
N LYS A 94 -1.93 -3.18 -8.16
CA LYS A 94 -2.22 -4.24 -7.18
C LYS A 94 -3.67 -4.67 -7.24
N GLN A 95 -3.90 -5.96 -7.10
CA GLN A 95 -5.24 -6.52 -6.91
C GLN A 95 -5.48 -6.73 -5.42
N LEU A 96 -6.22 -5.80 -4.79
CA LEU A 96 -6.35 -5.75 -3.33
C LEU A 96 -7.16 -6.94 -2.76
N ASN A 97 -8.07 -7.47 -3.56
CA ASN A 97 -8.85 -8.68 -3.26
C ASN A 97 -8.01 -9.96 -3.23
N ALA A 98 -6.79 -9.93 -3.78
CA ALA A 98 -5.87 -11.06 -3.80
C ALA A 98 -4.69 -10.90 -2.83
N CYS A 99 -4.74 -9.88 -1.96
CA CYS A 99 -3.76 -9.69 -0.91
C CYS A 99 -3.95 -10.73 0.20
N TYR A 100 -2.85 -11.15 0.79
CA TYR A 100 -2.82 -12.00 1.97
C TYR A 100 -2.32 -11.19 3.17
N ARG A 101 -3.01 -11.30 4.30
CA ARG A 101 -2.45 -10.92 5.61
C ARG A 101 -2.37 -12.15 6.47
N GLU A 102 -1.24 -12.30 7.15
CA GLU A 102 -1.00 -13.41 8.09
C GLU A 102 -2.07 -13.49 9.19
N HIS A 103 -2.74 -12.38 9.49
CA HIS A 103 -3.80 -12.27 10.51
C HIS A 103 -5.23 -12.24 9.95
N ASP A 104 -5.47 -12.39 8.64
CA ASP A 104 -6.83 -12.38 8.05
C ASP A 104 -7.61 -13.69 8.28
N ILE A 105 -7.24 -14.47 9.31
CA ILE A 105 -8.03 -15.61 9.81
C ILE A 105 -9.13 -15.08 10.76
N ALA A 106 -10.10 -14.30 10.27
CA ALA A 106 -11.39 -14.13 10.95
C ALA A 106 -12.30 -13.18 10.16
N GLY A 107 -13.09 -13.73 9.25
CA GLY A 107 -14.11 -12.93 8.58
C GLY A 107 -14.89 -13.71 7.53
N ILE A 108 -15.52 -14.81 7.94
CA ILE A 108 -16.44 -15.65 7.15
C ILE A 108 -15.74 -16.77 6.33
N ARG A 109 -15.62 -17.92 6.99
CA ARG A 109 -15.70 -19.31 6.47
C ARG A 109 -15.05 -19.63 5.11
N ALA A 110 -13.84 -20.14 5.15
CA ALA A 110 -13.52 -21.57 5.00
C ALA A 110 -12.03 -21.71 5.33
N VAL A 111 -11.62 -22.85 5.87
CA VAL A 111 -10.20 -23.25 5.92
C VAL A 111 -9.58 -22.88 4.56
N PRO A 112 -8.42 -22.20 4.47
CA PRO A 112 -7.75 -21.99 3.19
C PRO A 112 -7.22 -23.35 2.73
N TYR A 113 -8.13 -24.19 2.24
CA TYR A 113 -7.80 -25.38 1.50
C TYR A 113 -7.46 -24.87 0.11
N ARG A 114 -6.17 -24.73 -0.19
CA ARG A 114 -5.70 -24.60 -1.57
C ARG A 114 -6.02 -25.91 -2.30
N LEU A 115 -7.27 -26.06 -2.71
CA LEU A 115 -7.69 -27.10 -3.63
C LEU A 115 -7.58 -26.48 -5.03
N GLU A 116 -6.70 -27.01 -5.89
CA GLU A 116 -6.69 -26.67 -7.32
C GLU A 116 -8.03 -27.09 -7.95
N SER A 117 -9.03 -26.23 -7.79
CA SER A 117 -10.39 -26.45 -8.26
C SER A 117 -10.58 -25.70 -9.58
N LYS A 118 -11.17 -26.36 -10.58
CA LYS A 118 -11.58 -25.70 -11.84
C LYS A 118 -12.75 -24.71 -11.66
N ILE A 119 -13.35 -24.65 -10.47
CA ILE A 119 -14.43 -23.74 -10.12
C ILE A 119 -13.83 -22.58 -9.31
N GLN A 120 -13.62 -21.46 -9.97
CA GLN A 120 -13.23 -20.21 -9.33
C GLN A 120 -14.49 -19.37 -9.13
N VAL A 121 -14.98 -19.27 -7.90
CA VAL A 121 -16.01 -18.27 -7.58
C VAL A 121 -15.32 -16.90 -7.67
N ALA A 122 -15.62 -16.16 -8.74
CA ALA A 122 -15.07 -14.83 -8.91
C ALA A 122 -15.60 -13.91 -7.79
N PRO A 123 -14.73 -13.13 -7.13
CA PRO A 123 -15.18 -12.18 -6.13
C PRO A 123 -16.13 -11.14 -6.76
N VAL A 124 -17.24 -10.86 -6.06
CA VAL A 124 -18.32 -9.94 -6.50
C VAL A 124 -17.80 -8.51 -6.69
N MET A 125 -16.77 -8.13 -5.93
CA MET A 125 -16.12 -6.84 -6.03
C MET A 125 -14.66 -7.02 -6.42
N GLU A 126 -14.22 -6.23 -7.40
CA GLU A 126 -12.83 -6.15 -7.81
C GLU A 126 -12.26 -4.81 -7.33
N THR A 127 -11.30 -4.87 -6.41
CA THR A 127 -10.60 -3.68 -5.90
C THR A 127 -9.19 -3.65 -6.43
N LYS A 128 -8.85 -2.57 -7.13
CA LYS A 128 -7.51 -2.35 -7.70
C LYS A 128 -6.92 -1.06 -7.17
N GLN A 129 -5.65 -1.12 -6.79
CA GLN A 129 -4.85 0.08 -6.53
C GLN A 129 -3.88 0.28 -7.68
N THR A 130 -3.82 1.49 -8.23
CA THR A 130 -2.78 1.89 -9.19
C THR A 130 -1.97 3.02 -8.58
N CYS A 131 -0.66 2.89 -8.58
CA CYS A 131 0.26 3.92 -8.12
C CYS A 131 1.26 4.26 -9.22
N GLU A 132 1.41 5.54 -9.52
CA GLU A 132 2.35 6.08 -10.49
C GLU A 132 3.40 6.92 -9.76
N ARG A 133 4.66 6.60 -10.00
CA ARG A 133 5.83 7.19 -9.33
C ARG A 133 6.76 7.78 -10.36
N GLN A 134 7.15 9.02 -10.14
CA GLN A 134 8.17 9.71 -10.93
C GLN A 134 9.47 9.72 -10.16
N ILE A 135 10.49 9.05 -10.70
CA ILE A 135 11.81 8.94 -10.09
C ILE A 135 12.80 9.63 -11.02
N ILE A 136 13.52 10.63 -10.53
CA ILE A 136 14.55 11.37 -11.29
C ILE A 136 15.85 11.27 -10.51
N ASN A 137 16.92 10.85 -11.18
CA ASN A 137 18.25 10.70 -10.55
C ASN A 137 18.18 9.89 -9.25
N TYR A 138 17.49 8.74 -9.30
CA TYR A 138 17.25 7.82 -8.18
C TYR A 138 16.44 8.40 -7.00
N ASN A 139 15.91 9.61 -7.12
CA ASN A 139 15.10 10.26 -6.11
C ASN A 139 13.62 10.26 -6.52
N LEU A 140 12.76 9.83 -5.61
CA LEU A 140 11.30 9.86 -5.78
C LEU A 140 10.79 11.30 -5.72
N GLN A 141 10.29 11.81 -6.84
CA GLN A 141 9.83 13.21 -6.97
C GLN A 141 8.33 13.33 -6.68
N GLN A 142 7.53 12.42 -7.23
CA GLN A 142 6.08 12.45 -7.09
C GLN A 142 5.51 11.04 -7.06
N VAL A 143 4.45 10.87 -6.27
CA VAL A 143 3.64 9.64 -6.26
C VAL A 143 2.16 10.00 -6.29
N ASN A 144 1.41 9.39 -7.20
CA ASN A 144 -0.05 9.46 -7.25
C ASN A 144 -0.61 8.03 -7.18
N CYS A 145 -1.42 7.76 -6.16
CA CYS A 145 -2.09 6.47 -6.00
C CYS A 145 -3.60 6.64 -6.06
N THR A 146 -4.27 5.79 -6.83
CA THR A 146 -5.73 5.74 -6.96
C THR A 146 -6.23 4.34 -6.65
N ILE A 147 -7.40 4.26 -6.02
CA ILE A 147 -8.08 3.00 -5.73
C ILE A 147 -9.39 3.02 -6.52
N ALA A 148 -9.61 1.96 -7.29
CA ALA A 148 -10.85 1.72 -8.01
C ALA A 148 -11.55 0.50 -7.40
N ILE A 149 -12.83 0.65 -7.09
CA ILE A 149 -13.70 -0.41 -6.60
C ILE A 149 -14.77 -0.61 -7.66
N ASN A 150 -14.75 -1.77 -8.31
CA ASN A 150 -15.71 -2.11 -9.36
C ASN A 150 -16.56 -3.30 -8.91
N GLU A 151 -17.86 -3.20 -9.07
CA GLU A 151 -18.76 -4.35 -8.97
C GLU A 151 -18.65 -5.19 -10.24
N LYS A 152 -18.34 -6.48 -10.10
CA LYS A 152 -18.47 -7.43 -11.21
C LYS A 152 -19.91 -7.92 -11.23
N LEU A 153 -20.69 -7.42 -12.20
CA LEU A 153 -21.98 -8.01 -12.54
C LEU A 153 -21.74 -9.49 -12.91
N MET A 154 -22.42 -10.40 -12.19
CA MET A 154 -22.44 -11.81 -12.53
C MET A 154 -23.19 -11.98 -13.85
N THR A 155 -22.45 -12.07 -14.97
CA THR A 155 -22.98 -12.56 -16.24
C THR A 155 -22.80 -14.07 -16.35
#